data_AF-L0J1Q2-F1
#
_entry.id   AF-L0J1Q2-F1
#
_cell.length_a   1.000
_cell.length_b   1.000
_cell.length_c   1.000
_cell.angle_alpha   90.00
_cell.angle_beta   90.00
_cell.angle_gamma   90.00
#
_symmetry.space_group_name_H-M   'P 1'
#
loop_
_entity.id
_entity.type
_entity.pdbx_description
1 polymer ?
#
loop_
_entity_poly.entity_id
_entity_poly.type
_entity_poly.pdbx_seq_one_letter_code
_entity_poly.pdbx_strand_id
1 'polypeptide(L)'
;MIGTVFRAPARNANGDPVDADGNVIRITDNGANLGTLSGLIFGTPQSDQPVSTRGNVVDTQGLVGAPIDAAITLQHGDVLAVDGVRYAITGPRLWGDVGYFGMQPTHYWVTATSFVN
;
A
#
# COMPACT_ATOMS: atom_id res chain seq x y z
N MET A 1 5.77 5.95 -11.47
CA MET A 1 4.44 5.37 -11.78
C MET A 1 3.35 6.17 -11.06
N ILE A 2 2.08 5.89 -11.35
CA ILE A 2 0.92 6.52 -10.70
C ILE A 2 0.02 5.40 -10.16
N GLY A 3 -0.51 5.57 -8.95
CA GLY A 3 -1.46 4.63 -8.35
C GLY A 3 -2.60 5.35 -7.65
N THR A 4 -3.73 4.68 -7.48
CA THR A 4 -4.87 5.19 -6.69
C THR A 4 -4.83 4.57 -5.29
N VAL A 5 -5.01 5.40 -4.27
CA VAL A 5 -4.96 4.97 -2.86
C VAL A 5 -6.38 4.86 -2.30
N PHE A 6 -6.67 3.72 -1.67
CA PHE A 6 -7.91 3.47 -0.96
C PHE A 6 -7.62 3.20 0.52
N ARG A 7 -8.47 3.73 1.40
CA ARG A 7 -8.35 3.57 2.85
C ARG A 7 -9.70 3.26 3.48
N ALA A 8 -9.69 2.54 4.60
CA ALA A 8 -10.87 2.37 5.42
C ALA A 8 -11.41 3.74 5.90
N PRO A 9 -12.70 4.05 5.73
CA PRO A 9 -13.30 5.27 6.27
C PRO A 9 -13.14 5.35 7.80
N ALA A 10 -13.32 4.22 8.48
CA ALA A 10 -13.13 4.06 9.90
C ALA A 10 -12.66 2.64 10.24
N ARG A 11 -12.27 2.42 11.51
CA ARG A 11 -11.97 1.09 12.06
C ARG A 11 -12.72 0.87 13.36
N ASN A 12 -13.19 -0.36 13.60
CA ASN A 12 -13.85 -0.74 14.86
C ASN A 12 -12.84 -0.95 16.00
N ALA A 13 -13.32 -1.33 17.18
CA ALA A 13 -12.49 -1.59 18.37
C ALA A 13 -11.45 -2.72 18.19
N ASN A 14 -11.66 -3.62 17.22
CA ASN A 14 -10.74 -4.70 16.87
C ASN A 14 -9.77 -4.31 15.75
N GLY A 15 -9.90 -3.10 15.19
CA GLY A 15 -9.10 -2.62 14.07
C GLY A 15 -9.64 -3.02 12.69
N ASP A 16 -10.82 -3.63 12.59
CA ASP A 16 -11.39 -4.01 11.29
C ASP A 16 -11.88 -2.77 10.52
N PRO A 17 -11.69 -2.69 9.20
CA PRO A 17 -12.28 -1.65 8.36
C PRO A 17 -13.80 -1.67 8.45
N VAL A 18 -14.41 -0.51 8.71
CA VAL A 18 -15.87 -0.36 8.73
C VAL A 18 -16.33 0.81 7.85
N ASP A 19 -17.56 0.72 7.37
CA ASP A 19 -18.26 1.83 6.72
C ASP A 19 -18.77 2.87 7.74
N ALA A 20 -19.47 3.89 7.25
CA ALA A 20 -20.04 4.95 8.08
C ALA A 20 -21.11 4.45 9.06
N ASP A 21 -21.74 3.31 8.77
CA ASP A 21 -22.77 2.68 9.60
C ASP A 21 -22.18 1.66 10.59
N GLY A 22 -20.87 1.44 10.56
CA GLY A 22 -20.14 0.52 11.44
C GLY A 22 -20.11 -0.93 10.98
N ASN A 23 -20.54 -1.23 9.75
CA ASN A 23 -20.46 -2.58 9.20
C ASN A 23 -19.04 -2.86 8.71
N VAL A 24 -18.56 -4.09 8.93
CA VAL A 24 -17.25 -4.52 8.43
C VAL A 24 -17.26 -4.55 6.91
N ILE A 25 -16.25 -3.93 6.29
CA ILE A 25 -16.10 -3.85 4.84
C ILE A 25 -14.76 -4.38 4.36
N ARG A 26 -14.71 -4.68 3.06
CA ARG A 26 -13.45 -4.86 2.33
C ARG A 26 -13.06 -3.53 1.68
N ILE A 27 -11.85 -3.05 1.98
CA ILE A 27 -11.33 -1.79 1.40
C ILE A 27 -11.23 -1.88 -0.13
N THR A 28 -11.07 -3.09 -0.68
CA THR A 28 -11.00 -3.34 -2.13
C THR A 28 -12.26 -2.94 -2.88
N ASP A 29 -13.40 -2.97 -2.20
CA ASP A 29 -14.72 -2.80 -2.82
C ASP A 29 -15.41 -1.54 -2.30
N ASN A 30 -15.23 -1.23 -1.01
CA ASN A 30 -15.92 -0.14 -0.30
C ASN A 30 -14.96 0.84 0.41
N GLY A 31 -13.66 0.79 0.12
CA GLY A 31 -12.69 1.73 0.67
C GLY A 31 -12.91 3.16 0.17
N ALA A 32 -12.66 4.14 1.03
CA ALA A 32 -12.64 5.55 0.62
C ALA A 32 -11.46 5.80 -0.33
N ASN A 33 -11.76 6.32 -1.51
CA ASN A 33 -10.74 6.74 -2.47
C ASN A 33 -10.10 8.06 -1.99
N LEU A 34 -8.80 8.02 -1.67
CA LEU A 34 -8.04 9.19 -1.23
C LEU A 34 -7.44 9.98 -2.39
N GLY A 35 -7.46 9.43 -3.61
CA GLY A 35 -6.95 10.05 -4.82
C GLY A 35 -5.73 9.33 -5.40
N THR A 36 -5.05 10.01 -6.31
CA THR A 36 -3.91 9.48 -7.06
C THR A 36 -2.58 9.93 -6.45
N LEU A 37 -1.64 8.99 -6.34
CA LEU A 37 -0.27 9.20 -5.91
C LEU A 37 0.68 8.98 -7.09
N SER A 38 1.41 10.02 -7.49
CA SER A 38 2.42 9.97 -8.55
C SER A 38 3.84 9.82 -7.98
N GLY A 39 4.79 9.42 -8.83
CA GLY A 39 6.20 9.28 -8.41
C GLY A 39 6.50 7.96 -7.70
N LEU A 40 5.60 6.98 -7.79
CA LEU A 40 5.80 5.67 -7.18
C LEU A 40 6.98 4.92 -7.83
N ILE A 41 7.76 4.24 -6.99
CA ILE A 41 8.86 3.34 -7.36
C ILE A 41 8.55 1.96 -6.76
N PHE A 42 8.66 0.90 -7.56
CA PHE A 42 8.48 -0.48 -7.08
C PHE A 42 9.88 -1.10 -6.90
N GLY A 43 10.17 -1.53 -5.69
CA GLY A 43 11.40 -2.20 -5.31
C GLY A 43 11.26 -3.71 -5.45
N THR A 44 12.33 -4.37 -5.88
CA THR A 44 12.33 -5.84 -6.01
C THR A 44 12.43 -6.52 -4.64
N PRO A 45 11.85 -7.72 -4.45
CA PRO A 45 11.06 -8.49 -5.41
C PRO A 45 9.54 -8.28 -5.19
N GLN A 46 8.87 -7.49 -6.03
CA GLN A 46 7.41 -7.60 -6.15
C GLN A 46 7.14 -8.60 -7.27
N SER A 47 6.30 -9.61 -7.05
CA SER A 47 5.93 -10.54 -8.14
C SER A 47 5.13 -9.76 -9.19
N ASP A 48 5.74 -9.56 -10.36
CA ASP A 48 5.14 -8.92 -11.55
C ASP A 48 4.04 -9.78 -12.20
N GLN A 49 3.81 -10.97 -11.68
CA GLN A 49 2.86 -11.95 -12.22
C GLN A 49 1.70 -12.18 -11.24
N PRO A 50 0.44 -12.20 -11.72
CA PRO A 50 -0.69 -12.67 -10.94
C PRO A 50 -0.39 -14.08 -10.43
N VAL A 51 -0.61 -14.30 -9.14
CA VAL A 51 -0.39 -15.60 -8.50
C VAL A 51 -1.49 -16.56 -8.96
N SER A 52 -1.29 -17.22 -10.10
CA SER A 52 -2.26 -18.19 -10.63
C SER A 52 -1.75 -19.64 -10.54
N THR A 53 -0.61 -19.89 -9.91
CA THR A 53 0.00 -21.22 -9.84
C THR A 53 -0.11 -21.81 -8.45
N ARG A 54 -0.60 -23.06 -8.38
CA ARG A 54 -0.67 -23.87 -7.17
C ARG A 54 0.77 -24.18 -6.71
N GLY A 55 1.19 -23.59 -5.60
CA GLY A 55 2.50 -23.78 -4.97
C GLY A 55 2.40 -23.58 -3.45
N ASN A 56 3.30 -24.19 -2.67
CA ASN A 56 3.24 -24.17 -1.21
C ASN A 56 3.68 -22.84 -0.58
N VAL A 57 4.45 -22.03 -1.32
CA VAL A 57 4.87 -20.69 -0.91
C VAL A 57 4.75 -19.79 -2.13
N VAL A 58 3.99 -18.72 -2.00
CA VAL A 58 4.00 -17.60 -2.94
C VAL A 58 4.27 -16.36 -2.11
N ASP A 59 5.43 -15.74 -2.33
CA ASP A 59 5.78 -14.47 -1.73
C ASP A 59 5.59 -13.36 -2.76
N THR A 60 4.62 -12.50 -2.49
CA THR A 60 4.34 -11.30 -3.28
C THR A 60 4.70 -10.01 -2.54
N GLN A 61 5.41 -10.13 -1.41
CA GLN A 61 5.87 -9.00 -0.63
C GLN A 61 7.04 -8.32 -1.35
N GLY A 62 6.92 -7.01 -1.53
CA GLY A 62 8.08 -6.18 -1.84
C GLY A 62 7.91 -4.78 -1.31
N LEU A 63 8.67 -3.85 -1.85
CA LEU A 63 8.75 -2.49 -1.33
C LEU A 63 8.17 -1.50 -2.33
N VAL A 64 7.32 -0.58 -1.87
CA VAL A 64 6.87 0.56 -2.67
C VAL A 64 7.49 1.82 -2.10
N GLY A 65 8.26 2.52 -2.93
CA GLY A 65 8.77 3.85 -2.70
C GLY A 65 7.73 4.91 -3.07
N ALA A 66 7.44 5.83 -2.15
CA ALA A 66 6.53 6.96 -2.35
C ALA A 66 7.21 8.29 -1.99
N PRO A 67 6.92 9.39 -2.71
CA PRO A 67 7.54 10.69 -2.43
C PRO A 67 7.24 11.19 -1.01
N ILE A 68 8.24 11.75 -0.34
CA ILE A 68 8.10 12.25 1.04
C ILE A 68 7.20 13.48 1.17
N ASP A 69 7.00 14.22 0.08
CA ASP A 69 6.26 15.47 -0.02
C ASP A 69 4.88 15.30 -0.70
N ALA A 70 4.47 14.07 -0.95
CA ALA A 70 3.16 13.79 -1.53
C ALA A 70 2.01 14.17 -0.58
N ALA A 71 0.91 14.68 -1.16
CA ALA A 71 -0.30 15.00 -0.40
C ALA A 71 -0.94 13.78 0.28
N ILE A 72 -0.72 12.58 -0.27
CA ILE A 72 -1.17 11.31 0.30
C ILE A 72 0.05 10.55 0.82
N THR A 73 0.07 10.30 2.12
CA THR A 73 1.04 9.39 2.74
C THR A 73 0.42 8.00 2.87
N LEU A 74 1.09 6.99 2.29
CA LEU A 74 0.72 5.58 2.42
C LEU A 74 0.86 5.13 3.88
N GLN A 75 -0.13 4.38 4.35
CA GLN A 75 -0.22 3.88 5.72
C GLN A 75 -0.51 2.38 5.72
N HIS A 76 -0.13 1.74 6.82
CA HIS A 76 -0.51 0.34 7.05
C HIS A 76 -2.02 0.17 6.94
N GLY A 77 -2.44 -0.83 6.17
CA GLY A 77 -3.83 -1.14 5.90
C GLY A 77 -4.46 -0.36 4.74
N ASP A 78 -3.70 0.47 4.04
CA ASP A 78 -4.13 1.03 2.74
C ASP A 78 -4.12 -0.04 1.64
N VAL A 79 -4.91 0.21 0.60
CA VAL A 79 -4.84 -0.50 -0.67
C VAL A 79 -4.37 0.47 -1.75
N LEU A 80 -3.27 0.12 -2.41
CA LEU A 80 -2.72 0.84 -3.55
C LEU A 80 -3.08 0.07 -4.83
N ALA A 81 -3.75 0.72 -5.78
CA ALA A 81 -4.04 0.16 -7.10
C ALA A 81 -3.14 0.81 -8.16
N VAL A 82 -2.33 0.00 -8.85
CA VAL A 82 -1.40 0.41 -9.91
C VAL A 82 -1.58 -0.53 -11.09
N ASP A 83 -1.85 0.00 -12.28
CA ASP A 83 -1.96 -0.77 -13.54
C ASP A 83 -2.86 -2.02 -13.46
N GLY A 84 -3.96 -1.93 -12.70
CA GLY A 84 -4.93 -3.02 -12.52
C GLY A 84 -4.57 -4.04 -11.43
N VAL A 85 -3.38 -3.94 -10.83
CA VAL A 85 -2.96 -4.77 -9.69
C VAL A 85 -3.21 -4.03 -8.37
N ARG A 86 -3.66 -4.77 -7.36
CA ARG A 86 -3.91 -4.25 -6.00
C ARG A 86 -2.84 -4.73 -5.03
N TYR A 87 -2.35 -3.80 -4.22
CA TYR A 87 -1.32 -4.03 -3.23
C TYR A 87 -1.81 -3.57 -1.86
N ALA A 88 -1.76 -4.45 -0.87
CA ALA A 88 -2.04 -4.11 0.52
C ALA A 88 -0.76 -3.56 1.14
N ILE A 89 -0.82 -2.38 1.76
CA ILE A 89 0.32 -1.83 2.51
C ILE A 89 0.37 -2.52 3.87
N THR A 90 1.40 -3.32 4.09
CA THR A 90 1.52 -4.22 5.25
C THR A 90 2.60 -3.80 6.24
N GLY A 91 3.58 -3.01 5.80
CA GLY A 91 4.70 -2.57 6.64
C GLY A 91 4.59 -1.13 7.14
N PRO A 92 5.39 -0.76 8.16
CA PRO A 92 5.59 0.63 8.53
C PRO A 92 6.38 1.38 7.45
N ARG A 93 6.42 2.71 7.57
CA ARG A 93 7.29 3.57 6.77
C ARG A 93 8.75 3.33 7.13
N LEU A 94 9.56 3.08 6.11
CA LEU A 94 11.01 2.92 6.17
C LEU A 94 11.71 4.10 5.50
N TRP A 95 12.87 4.48 6.03
CA TRP A 95 13.79 5.46 5.43
C TRP A 95 13.13 6.81 5.08
N GLY A 96 12.21 7.27 5.92
CA GLY A 96 11.49 8.53 5.74
C GLY A 96 12.12 9.75 6.42
N ASP A 97 13.16 9.54 7.20
CA ASP A 97 13.87 10.56 7.99
C ASP A 97 15.31 10.71 7.49
N VAL A 98 15.99 11.79 7.88
CA VAL A 98 17.40 12.03 7.58
C VAL A 98 18.21 10.88 8.17
N GLY A 99 18.71 10.01 7.28
CA GLY A 99 19.53 8.88 7.69
C GLY A 99 20.89 9.33 8.25
N TYR A 100 21.69 8.36 8.66
CA TYR A 100 23.01 8.57 9.26
C TYR A 100 23.99 9.42 8.43
N PHE A 101 23.75 9.54 7.11
CA PHE A 101 24.60 10.28 6.16
C PHE A 101 24.11 11.71 5.87
N GLY A 102 23.09 12.22 6.58
CA GLY A 102 22.69 13.63 6.51
C GLY A 102 21.97 14.07 5.22
N MET A 103 21.73 13.15 4.28
CA MET A 103 20.95 13.42 3.08
C MET A 103 19.47 13.17 3.33
N GLN A 104 18.63 14.16 3.00
CA GLN A 104 17.18 14.01 3.03
C GLN A 104 16.75 13.05 1.91
N PRO A 105 16.08 11.93 2.24
CA PRO A 105 15.56 11.03 1.21
C PRO A 105 14.42 11.72 0.45
N THR A 106 14.34 11.51 -0.87
CA THR A 106 13.22 11.99 -1.70
C THR A 106 12.01 11.05 -1.63
N HIS A 107 12.23 9.79 -1.26
CA HIS A 107 11.20 8.77 -1.14
C HIS A 107 11.34 8.04 0.19
N TYR A 108 10.22 7.68 0.78
CA TYR A 108 10.16 6.66 1.81
C TYR A 108 9.67 5.35 1.21
N TRP A 109 9.90 4.25 1.91
CA TRP A 109 9.51 2.93 1.43
C TRP A 109 8.53 2.26 2.40
N VAL A 110 7.63 1.44 1.87
CA VAL A 110 6.70 0.64 2.66
C VAL A 110 6.61 -0.76 2.10
N THR A 111 6.42 -1.76 2.96
CA THR A 111 6.14 -3.12 2.50
C THR A 111 4.73 -3.19 1.92
N ALA A 112 4.62 -3.77 0.74
CA ALA A 112 3.36 -3.99 0.05
C ALA A 112 3.26 -5.43 -0.44
N THR A 113 2.08 -6.03 -0.29
CA THR A 113 1.79 -7.41 -0.72
C THR A 113 0.77 -7.36 -1.83
N SER A 114 1.09 -7.93 -3.01
CA SER A 114 0.09 -8.05 -4.08
C SER A 114 -0.90 -9.16 -3.78
N PHE A 115 -2.17 -8.98 -4.15
CA PHE A 115 -3.20 -9.98 -3.97
C PHE A 115 -4.22 -9.95 -5.11
N VAL A 116 -4.86 -11.11 -5.33
CA VAL A 116 -5.94 -11.28 -6.30
C VAL A 116 -7.23 -11.47 -5.49
N ASN A 117 -8.30 -10.76 -5.86
CA ASN A 117 -9.62 -10.94 -5.24
C ASN A 117 -10.32 -12.19 -5.78
#